data_AF-A0A067BN60-F1
#
_entry.id   AF-A0A067BN60-F1
#
_cell.length_a   1.000
_cell.length_b   1.000
_cell.length_c   1.000
_cell.angle_alpha   90.00
_cell.angle_beta   90.00
_cell.angle_gamma   90.00
#
_symmetry.space_group_name_H-M   'P 1'
#
loop_
_entity.id
_entity.type
_entity.pdbx_description
1 polymer ?
#
loop_
_entity_poly.entity_id
_entity_poly.type
_entity_poly.pdbx_seq_one_letter_code
_entity_poly.pdbx_strand_id
1 'polypeptide(L)'
;MSLPVLDTFAEHGFSIFQSPEATFADFFAAGIFRRAGIDVEAGAPRLQQREALLDVALYHGLSSIIASYVLALDKKKEFLLNEPVAVQTWAAKHVTALAATATAALEQLFVGGKPNSDLGAHLRSLRGLRHVLKALTDRLELAAGPVTVPEAAALTQEARSYLDQLLRTLHDTTLRFSFGQWLVEESALHKVHYDAAGLSRRFHTQAPLVLAAICDAAQVAPLSPPPSTGLALWHALYTPTATSIEVSSAILLFMGLEMLASCAKPKAAPQPLAALQATTRRLARALSLNDVWSRSILGLWCLQYNVHAVEAATLLQPSHLLDRSILLALVHVLLRHQQPSLAWQLWSTTPASEDAVDLLLELHLAMHDIEGAWRLLRAFPRQNAERLPQLLAWHVANDSLRDWVLRLHWSPTELPLVHAFLLADDDRHELLVRLYLGRSDYDQAYALAHALPSVANHAALQALLKATQLNQTAGDVLPTHVRALADTSDAAAYAPGLYSGKRSTTTVKVTATARSLDLDEPMTPPPVVSTGPKPSKELL
;
A
#
# COMPACT_ATOMS: atom_id res chain seq x y z
N MET A 1 47.42 11.70 -4.82
CA MET A 1 47.62 12.89 -5.69
C MET A 1 46.68 14.05 -5.34
N SER A 2 45.72 13.90 -4.42
CA SER A 2 44.97 15.02 -3.84
C SER A 2 45.81 15.93 -2.93
N LEU A 3 46.95 15.45 -2.42
CA LEU A 3 47.83 16.16 -1.49
C LEU A 3 48.15 17.61 -1.89
N PRO A 4 48.65 17.92 -3.10
CA PRO A 4 48.97 19.31 -3.46
C PRO A 4 47.73 20.22 -3.44
N VAL A 5 46.58 19.71 -3.89
CA VAL A 5 45.32 20.45 -3.85
C VAL A 5 44.89 20.65 -2.39
N LEU A 6 44.90 19.60 -1.59
CA LEU A 6 44.51 19.66 -0.18
C LEU A 6 45.41 20.62 0.61
N ASP A 7 46.72 20.62 0.35
CA ASP A 7 47.68 21.50 1.01
C ASP A 7 47.41 22.96 0.65
N THR A 8 47.21 23.29 -0.63
CA THR A 8 46.89 24.67 -1.06
C THR A 8 45.58 25.16 -0.46
N PHE A 9 44.53 24.33 -0.47
CA PHE A 9 43.23 24.67 0.12
C PHE A 9 43.27 24.72 1.65
N ALA A 10 44.12 23.93 2.31
CA ALA A 10 44.32 23.97 3.76
C ALA A 10 45.09 25.22 4.19
N GLU A 11 46.09 25.63 3.43
CA GLU A 11 46.93 26.80 3.70
C GLU A 11 46.14 28.11 3.48
N HIS A 12 45.38 28.20 2.38
CA HIS A 12 44.76 29.46 1.96
C HIS A 12 43.26 29.54 2.29
N GLY A 13 42.61 28.42 2.62
CA GLY A 13 41.19 28.36 2.96
C GLY A 13 40.29 28.92 1.85
N PHE A 14 39.31 29.74 2.22
CA PHE A 14 38.38 30.35 1.26
C PHE A 14 38.97 31.55 0.48
N SER A 15 40.15 32.07 0.89
CA SER A 15 40.73 33.28 0.29
C SER A 15 41.10 33.10 -1.19
N ILE A 16 41.39 31.87 -1.60
CA ILE A 16 41.64 31.46 -2.99
C ILE A 16 40.51 31.83 -3.95
N PHE A 17 39.27 31.94 -3.47
CA PHE A 17 38.13 32.30 -4.32
C PHE A 17 37.97 33.81 -4.46
N GLN A 18 38.57 34.58 -3.54
CA GLN A 18 38.57 36.04 -3.58
C GLN A 18 39.60 36.56 -4.59
N SER A 19 40.80 35.96 -4.60
CA SER A 19 41.87 36.25 -5.56
C SER A 19 42.27 34.97 -6.30
N PRO A 20 41.48 34.55 -7.32
CA PRO A 20 41.68 33.28 -7.99
C PRO A 20 42.92 33.24 -8.89
N GLU A 21 43.51 34.37 -9.27
CA GLU A 21 44.46 34.50 -10.37
C GLU A 21 45.74 33.67 -10.17
N ALA A 22 46.36 33.79 -8.98
CA ALA A 22 47.59 33.08 -8.66
C ALA A 22 47.36 31.56 -8.55
N THR A 23 46.37 31.16 -7.75
CA THR A 23 46.02 29.74 -7.55
C THR A 23 45.57 29.09 -8.87
N PHE A 24 44.83 29.82 -9.71
CA PHE A 24 44.43 29.34 -11.03
C PHE A 24 45.64 29.11 -11.94
N ALA A 25 46.57 30.07 -12.02
CA ALA A 25 47.78 29.93 -12.83
C ALA A 25 48.61 28.72 -12.39
N ASP A 26 48.78 28.54 -11.08
CA ASP A 26 49.50 27.40 -10.51
C ASP A 26 48.82 26.07 -10.82
N PHE A 27 47.49 25.99 -10.64
CA PHE A 27 46.72 24.78 -10.94
C PHE A 27 46.67 24.47 -12.43
N PHE A 28 46.63 25.49 -13.28
CA PHE A 28 46.69 25.36 -14.73
C PHE A 28 48.05 24.83 -15.18
N ALA A 29 49.15 25.44 -14.72
CA ALA A 29 50.52 25.01 -15.01
C ALA A 29 50.80 23.59 -14.49
N ALA A 30 50.29 23.25 -13.30
CA ALA A 30 50.38 21.91 -12.74
C ALA A 30 49.45 20.90 -13.44
N GLY A 31 48.60 21.31 -14.38
CA GLY A 31 47.67 20.43 -15.09
C GLY A 31 46.62 19.79 -14.19
N ILE A 32 46.22 20.46 -13.09
CA ILE A 32 45.21 19.96 -12.14
C ILE A 32 43.83 19.97 -12.79
N PHE A 33 43.45 21.04 -13.49
CA PHE A 33 42.15 21.14 -14.19
C PHE A 33 41.96 20.04 -15.23
N ARG A 34 42.95 19.82 -16.11
CA ARG A 34 42.91 18.76 -17.13
C ARG A 34 42.73 17.36 -16.51
N ARG A 35 43.37 17.10 -15.36
CA ARG A 35 43.25 15.81 -14.66
C ARG A 35 41.90 15.63 -13.96
N ALA A 36 41.29 16.72 -13.50
CA ALA A 36 39.93 16.73 -12.98
C ALA A 36 38.85 16.73 -14.09
N GLY A 37 39.25 16.80 -15.37
CA GLY A 37 38.33 16.87 -16.50
C GLY A 37 37.61 18.22 -16.63
N ILE A 38 38.18 19.29 -16.04
CA ILE A 38 37.64 20.65 -16.09
C ILE A 38 38.26 21.34 -17.30
N ASP A 39 37.43 21.76 -18.24
CA ASP A 39 37.85 22.44 -19.46
C ASP A 39 37.91 23.95 -19.22
N VAL A 40 39.12 24.51 -19.27
CA VAL A 40 39.39 25.92 -19.04
C VAL A 40 40.62 26.37 -19.82
N GLU A 41 40.60 27.63 -20.26
CA GLU A 41 41.68 28.26 -21.00
C GLU A 41 42.60 29.08 -20.07
N ALA A 42 43.88 29.19 -20.42
CA ALA A 42 44.88 29.93 -19.63
C ALA A 42 44.52 31.41 -19.43
N GLY A 43 43.81 32.01 -20.39
CA GLY A 43 43.36 33.41 -20.38
C GLY A 43 41.92 33.62 -19.93
N ALA A 44 41.33 32.64 -19.22
CA ALA A 44 39.93 32.72 -18.80
C ALA A 44 39.66 33.98 -17.93
N PRO A 45 38.51 34.66 -18.09
CA PRO A 45 38.12 35.78 -17.24
C PRO A 45 38.01 35.36 -15.77
N ARG A 46 38.17 36.32 -14.86
CA ARG A 46 38.22 36.09 -13.40
C ARG A 46 37.05 35.25 -12.85
N LEU A 47 35.85 35.43 -13.39
CA LEU A 47 34.68 34.64 -13.01
C LEU A 47 34.85 33.15 -13.37
N GLN A 48 35.33 32.85 -14.58
CA GLN A 48 35.61 31.47 -15.02
C GLN A 48 36.77 30.84 -14.25
N GLN A 49 37.81 31.62 -13.91
CA GLN A 49 38.89 31.15 -13.05
C GLN A 49 38.36 30.74 -11.67
N ARG A 50 37.48 31.56 -11.07
CA ARG A 50 36.81 31.24 -9.80
C ARG A 50 35.94 30.00 -9.93
N GLU A 51 35.10 29.89 -10.96
CA GLU A 51 34.26 28.70 -11.21
C GLU A 51 35.11 27.43 -11.35
N ALA A 52 36.25 27.49 -12.05
CA ALA A 52 37.16 26.35 -12.16
C ALA A 52 37.74 25.92 -10.81
N LEU A 53 38.09 26.88 -9.93
CA LEU A 53 38.53 26.57 -8.56
C LEU A 53 37.39 25.99 -7.70
N LEU A 54 36.14 26.45 -7.89
CA LEU A 54 34.97 25.84 -7.26
C LEU A 54 34.77 24.40 -7.75
N ASP A 55 34.98 24.13 -9.03
CA ASP A 55 34.87 22.79 -9.62
C ASP A 55 35.93 21.84 -9.05
N VAL A 56 37.18 22.30 -8.92
CA VAL A 56 38.26 21.53 -8.26
C VAL A 56 37.90 21.25 -6.81
N ALA A 57 37.43 22.26 -6.06
CA ALA A 57 37.01 22.10 -4.68
C ALA A 57 35.86 21.08 -4.56
N LEU A 58 34.86 21.16 -5.44
CA LEU A 58 33.73 20.24 -5.45
C LEU A 58 34.17 18.81 -5.76
N TYR A 59 35.00 18.63 -6.80
CA TYR A 59 35.53 17.33 -7.21
C TYR A 59 36.31 16.62 -6.10
N HIS A 60 37.09 17.39 -5.31
CA HIS A 60 37.87 16.87 -4.19
C HIS A 60 37.10 16.79 -2.85
N GLY A 61 35.80 17.11 -2.84
CA GLY A 61 34.98 17.05 -1.62
C GLY A 61 35.22 18.19 -0.62
N LEU A 62 35.84 19.29 -1.06
CA LEU A 62 36.15 20.48 -0.27
C LEU A 62 35.00 21.51 -0.27
N SER A 63 33.76 21.04 -0.39
CA SER A 63 32.56 21.89 -0.44
C SER A 63 32.37 22.78 0.80
N SER A 64 32.94 22.39 1.95
CA SER A 64 32.92 23.19 3.16
C SER A 64 33.67 24.51 3.00
N ILE A 65 34.74 24.54 2.20
CA ILE A 65 35.51 25.75 1.91
C ILE A 65 34.69 26.69 1.01
N ILE A 66 33.95 26.13 0.05
CA ILE A 66 33.00 26.89 -0.78
C ILE A 66 31.89 27.48 0.08
N ALA A 67 31.27 26.67 0.95
CA ALA A 67 30.24 27.14 1.88
C ALA A 67 30.77 28.25 2.82
N SER A 68 32.00 28.09 3.30
CA SER A 68 32.67 29.10 4.12
C SER A 68 32.86 30.40 3.34
N TYR A 69 33.27 30.34 2.07
CA TYR A 69 33.38 31.51 1.21
C TYR A 69 32.04 32.24 1.02
N VAL A 70 30.95 31.50 0.80
CA VAL A 70 29.61 32.07 0.65
C VAL A 70 29.20 32.87 1.89
N LEU A 71 29.49 32.35 3.08
CA LEU A 71 29.12 32.93 4.38
C LEU A 71 30.18 33.89 4.95
N ALA A 72 31.35 34.02 4.33
CA ALA A 72 32.45 34.79 4.90
C ALA A 72 32.11 36.29 4.93
N LEU A 73 32.44 36.92 6.06
CA LEU A 73 32.23 38.35 6.32
C LEU A 73 33.57 39.07 6.40
N ASP A 74 33.62 40.31 5.89
CA ASP A 74 34.74 41.22 6.10
C ASP A 74 34.71 41.83 7.52
N LYS A 75 35.76 42.56 7.88
CA LYS A 75 35.88 43.33 9.13
C LYS A 75 34.71 44.28 9.38
N LYS A 76 34.02 44.72 8.31
CA LYS A 76 32.82 45.56 8.36
C LYS A 76 31.51 44.79 8.58
N LYS A 77 31.57 43.46 8.74
CA LYS A 77 30.40 42.54 8.79
C LYS A 77 29.59 42.49 7.49
N GLU A 78 30.19 42.87 6.37
CA GLU A 78 29.62 42.71 5.03
C GLU A 78 30.10 41.41 4.41
N PHE A 79 29.28 40.75 3.59
CA PHE A 79 29.70 39.51 2.92
C PHE A 79 30.85 39.75 1.95
N LEU A 80 31.91 38.94 2.02
CA LEU A 80 33.09 39.04 1.14
C LEU A 80 32.75 38.69 -0.32
N LEU A 81 31.85 37.74 -0.53
CA LEU A 81 31.35 37.42 -1.86
C LEU A 81 30.30 38.47 -2.26
N ASN A 82 30.67 39.40 -3.13
CA ASN A 82 29.77 40.48 -3.59
C ASN A 82 28.64 39.97 -4.49
N GLU A 83 28.88 38.92 -5.27
CA GLU A 83 27.97 38.40 -6.29
C GLU A 83 27.52 36.96 -5.95
N PRO A 84 26.61 36.76 -4.98
CA PRO A 84 26.12 35.42 -4.62
C PRO A 84 25.38 34.75 -5.78
N VAL A 85 24.80 35.54 -6.70
CA VAL A 85 24.13 35.05 -7.91
C VAL A 85 25.07 34.21 -8.77
N ALA A 86 26.35 34.56 -8.87
CA ALA A 86 27.31 33.79 -9.66
C ALA A 86 27.54 32.37 -9.09
N VAL A 87 27.58 32.24 -7.76
CA VAL A 87 27.70 30.93 -7.11
C VAL A 87 26.38 30.15 -7.19
N GLN A 88 25.25 30.84 -7.14
CA GLN A 88 23.93 30.25 -7.36
C GLN A 88 23.77 29.71 -8.79
N THR A 89 24.18 30.47 -9.81
CA THR A 89 24.14 30.04 -11.22
C THR A 89 25.11 28.89 -11.49
N TRP A 90 26.30 28.94 -10.90
CA TRP A 90 27.25 27.84 -10.92
C TRP A 90 26.63 26.57 -10.31
N ALA A 91 26.09 26.65 -9.09
CA ALA A 91 25.47 25.51 -8.43
C ALA A 91 24.29 24.95 -9.25
N ALA A 92 23.44 25.83 -9.81
CA ALA A 92 22.32 25.45 -10.67
C ALA A 92 22.77 24.68 -11.92
N LYS A 93 23.84 25.13 -12.59
CA LYS A 93 24.44 24.46 -13.75
C LYS A 93 24.88 23.05 -13.40
N HIS A 94 25.56 22.86 -12.26
CA HIS A 94 25.99 21.52 -11.84
C HIS A 94 24.84 20.61 -11.42
N VAL A 95 23.84 21.13 -10.70
CA VAL A 95 22.64 20.35 -10.35
C VAL A 95 21.93 19.88 -11.62
N THR A 96 21.76 20.75 -12.61
CA THR A 96 21.07 20.43 -13.86
C THR A 96 21.86 19.41 -14.69
N ALA A 97 23.19 19.58 -14.81
CA ALA A 97 24.05 18.64 -15.52
C ALA A 97 24.05 17.25 -14.85
N LEU A 98 24.09 17.20 -13.52
CA LEU A 98 24.01 15.94 -12.77
C LEU A 98 22.63 15.29 -12.89
N ALA A 99 21.54 16.06 -12.92
CA ALA A 99 20.19 15.52 -13.13
C ALA A 99 20.04 14.85 -14.51
N ALA A 100 20.58 15.48 -15.56
CA ALA A 100 20.61 14.88 -16.90
C ALA A 100 21.45 13.59 -16.92
N THR A 101 22.62 13.62 -16.29
CA THR A 101 23.52 12.46 -16.16
C THR A 101 22.86 11.33 -15.38
N ALA A 102 22.15 11.63 -14.28
CA ALA A 102 21.45 10.65 -13.48
C ALA A 102 20.37 9.91 -14.27
N THR A 103 19.65 10.64 -15.11
CA THR A 103 18.59 10.08 -15.97
C THR A 103 19.19 9.09 -16.96
N ALA A 104 20.22 9.50 -17.71
CA ALA A 104 20.89 8.63 -18.68
C ALA A 104 21.56 7.41 -18.02
N ALA A 105 22.19 7.60 -16.86
CA ALA A 105 22.80 6.50 -16.11
C ALA A 105 21.73 5.50 -15.63
N LEU A 106 20.62 5.99 -15.09
CA LEU A 106 19.56 5.14 -14.56
C LEU A 106 18.86 4.33 -15.67
N GLU A 107 18.65 4.91 -16.86
CA GLU A 107 18.14 4.18 -18.03
C GLU A 107 19.02 2.99 -18.40
N GLN A 108 20.34 3.18 -18.44
CA GLN A 108 21.29 2.11 -18.74
C GLN A 108 21.26 1.01 -17.66
N LEU A 109 21.21 1.41 -16.39
CA LEU A 109 21.19 0.49 -15.26
C LEU A 109 19.91 -0.34 -15.20
N PHE A 110 18.76 0.23 -15.56
CA PHE A 110 17.50 -0.50 -15.59
C PHE A 110 17.52 -1.68 -16.59
N VAL A 111 18.23 -1.55 -17.70
CA VAL A 111 18.38 -2.63 -18.70
C VAL A 111 19.57 -3.55 -18.38
N GLY A 112 20.19 -3.42 -17.20
CA GLY A 112 21.33 -4.23 -16.77
C GLY A 112 22.67 -3.82 -17.40
N GLY A 113 22.76 -2.62 -17.98
CA GLY A 113 24.00 -2.05 -18.47
C GLY A 113 24.97 -1.68 -17.35
N LYS A 114 26.25 -1.50 -17.69
CA LYS A 114 27.23 -0.90 -16.77
C LYS A 114 27.17 0.62 -16.89
N PRO A 115 27.23 1.36 -15.77
CA PRO A 115 27.32 2.81 -15.86
C PRO A 115 28.67 3.19 -16.48
N ASN A 116 28.65 4.11 -17.45
CA ASN A 116 29.87 4.66 -18.03
C ASN A 116 30.59 5.66 -17.10
N SER A 117 29.98 6.03 -15.97
CA SER A 117 30.45 7.06 -15.05
C SER A 117 30.63 6.56 -13.61
N ASP A 118 31.53 7.21 -12.86
CA ASP A 118 31.71 6.99 -11.42
C ASP A 118 30.53 7.60 -10.64
N LEU A 119 29.49 6.77 -10.39
CA LEU A 119 28.33 7.15 -9.59
C LEU A 119 28.74 7.66 -8.20
N GLY A 120 29.80 7.11 -7.62
CA GLY A 120 30.33 7.53 -6.33
C GLY A 120 30.88 8.96 -6.34
N ALA A 121 31.54 9.36 -7.43
CA ALA A 121 31.95 10.75 -7.63
C ALA A 121 30.76 11.70 -7.73
N HIS A 122 29.73 11.33 -8.50
CA HIS A 122 28.52 12.14 -8.63
C HIS A 122 27.80 12.34 -7.29
N LEU A 123 27.70 11.27 -6.47
CA LEU A 123 27.12 11.37 -5.13
C LEU A 123 27.94 12.26 -4.18
N ARG A 124 29.28 12.24 -4.27
CA ARG A 124 30.14 13.18 -3.53
C ARG A 124 29.87 14.62 -3.96
N SER A 125 29.79 14.89 -5.26
CA SER A 125 29.47 16.22 -5.78
C SER A 125 28.09 16.70 -5.34
N LEU A 126 27.06 15.84 -5.33
CA LEU A 126 25.72 16.21 -4.86
C LEU A 126 25.70 16.56 -3.37
N ARG A 127 26.43 15.81 -2.53
CA ARG A 127 26.60 16.17 -1.11
C ARG A 127 27.27 17.53 -0.97
N GLY A 128 28.30 17.79 -1.79
CA GLY A 128 28.98 19.07 -1.79
C GLY A 128 28.08 20.24 -2.21
N LEU A 129 27.34 20.08 -3.30
CA LEU A 129 26.37 21.07 -3.78
C LEU A 129 25.26 21.33 -2.75
N ARG A 130 24.83 20.31 -2.00
CA ARG A 130 23.87 20.49 -0.90
C ARG A 130 24.41 21.42 0.18
N HIS A 131 25.68 21.29 0.55
CA HIS A 131 26.32 22.21 1.50
C HIS A 131 26.36 23.64 0.97
N VAL A 132 26.70 23.83 -0.32
CA VAL A 132 26.76 25.15 -0.94
C VAL A 132 25.39 25.79 -1.03
N LEU A 133 24.37 25.07 -1.50
CA LEU A 133 23.01 25.57 -1.58
C LEU A 133 22.45 25.93 -0.20
N LYS A 134 22.73 25.12 0.83
CA LYS A 134 22.36 25.46 2.21
C LYS A 134 23.05 26.73 2.68
N ALA A 135 24.34 26.91 2.40
CA ALA A 135 25.06 28.14 2.74
C ALA A 135 24.49 29.37 2.02
N LEU A 136 24.01 29.22 0.77
CA LEU A 136 23.31 30.29 0.05
C LEU A 136 21.96 30.61 0.68
N THR A 137 21.21 29.60 1.14
CA THR A 137 19.96 29.79 1.89
C THR A 137 20.22 30.49 3.23
N ASP A 138 21.17 30.01 4.02
CA ASP A 138 21.55 30.59 5.30
C ASP A 138 22.01 32.05 5.12
N ARG A 139 22.78 32.34 4.06
CA ARG A 139 23.17 33.70 3.69
C ARG A 139 21.96 34.58 3.36
N LEU A 140 21.00 34.06 2.60
CA LEU A 140 19.79 34.79 2.24
C LEU A 140 18.98 35.14 3.50
N GLU A 141 18.86 34.21 4.44
CA GLU A 141 18.19 34.41 5.73
C GLU A 141 18.91 35.45 6.61
N LEU A 142 20.25 35.41 6.65
CA LEU A 142 21.06 36.39 7.37
C LEU A 142 20.99 37.80 6.74
N ALA A 143 20.89 37.88 5.41
CA ALA A 143 20.75 39.14 4.68
C ALA A 143 19.33 39.74 4.77
N ALA A 144 18.30 38.89 4.91
CA ALA A 144 16.89 39.25 4.97
C ALA A 144 16.42 39.79 6.34
N GLY A 145 17.27 40.55 7.06
CA GLY A 145 16.86 41.30 8.27
C GLY A 145 15.57 42.12 8.04
N PRO A 146 14.88 42.67 9.07
CA PRO A 146 13.50 43.16 8.96
C PRO A 146 13.28 44.04 7.72
N VAL A 147 12.74 43.42 6.66
CA VAL A 147 12.67 44.04 5.34
C VAL A 147 11.52 45.03 5.36
N THR A 148 11.83 46.32 5.34
CA THR A 148 10.84 47.41 5.41
C THR A 148 10.23 47.77 4.06
N VAL A 149 10.79 47.24 2.95
CA VAL A 149 10.40 47.58 1.57
C VAL A 149 9.76 46.38 0.86
N PRO A 150 8.52 46.49 0.35
CA PRO A 150 7.79 45.38 -0.28
C PRO A 150 8.51 44.73 -1.47
N GLU A 151 9.20 45.53 -2.29
CA GLU A 151 9.92 45.06 -3.49
C GLU A 151 11.13 44.19 -3.14
N ALA A 152 11.89 44.57 -2.10
CA ALA A 152 13.00 43.77 -1.58
C ALA A 152 12.51 42.45 -0.95
N ALA A 153 11.33 42.46 -0.33
CA ALA A 153 10.72 41.25 0.20
C ALA A 153 10.30 40.29 -0.93
N ALA A 154 9.76 40.80 -2.05
CA ALA A 154 9.40 40.00 -3.21
C ALA A 154 10.62 39.31 -3.86
N LEU A 155 11.71 40.06 -4.07
CA LEU A 155 12.96 39.51 -4.62
C LEU A 155 13.59 38.46 -3.70
N THR A 156 13.54 38.68 -2.38
CA THR A 156 14.03 37.71 -1.40
C THR A 156 13.22 36.42 -1.44
N GLN A 157 11.89 36.52 -1.58
CA GLN A 157 10.99 35.38 -1.69
C GLN A 157 11.23 34.60 -3.00
N GLU A 158 11.46 35.29 -4.10
CA GLU A 158 11.81 34.67 -5.38
C GLU A 158 13.14 33.89 -5.28
N ALA A 159 14.18 34.51 -4.73
CA ALA A 159 15.47 33.85 -4.52
C ALA A 159 15.34 32.61 -3.62
N ARG A 160 14.55 32.69 -2.54
CA ARG A 160 14.26 31.56 -1.66
C ARG A 160 13.57 30.43 -2.42
N SER A 161 12.52 30.75 -3.17
CA SER A 161 11.76 29.75 -3.95
C SER A 161 12.64 29.03 -4.97
N TYR A 162 13.58 29.75 -5.59
CA TYR A 162 14.52 29.20 -6.55
C TYR A 162 15.53 28.25 -5.87
N LEU A 163 16.09 28.64 -4.72
CA LEU A 163 16.98 27.76 -3.94
C LEU A 163 16.24 26.50 -3.45
N ASP A 164 14.99 26.63 -3.01
CA ASP A 164 14.16 25.50 -2.61
C ASP A 164 13.84 24.56 -3.80
N GLN A 165 13.68 25.10 -5.01
CA GLN A 165 13.55 24.30 -6.22
C GLN A 165 14.85 23.55 -6.53
N LEU A 166 16.01 24.22 -6.46
CA LEU A 166 17.31 23.57 -6.68
C LEU A 166 17.60 22.47 -5.66
N LEU A 167 17.28 22.70 -4.38
CA LEU A 167 17.42 21.69 -3.33
C LEU A 167 16.53 20.47 -3.57
N ARG A 168 15.30 20.67 -4.07
CA ARG A 168 14.40 19.58 -4.49
C ARG A 168 14.98 18.79 -5.66
N THR A 169 15.44 19.46 -6.71
CA THR A 169 16.10 18.81 -7.86
C THR A 169 17.34 18.04 -7.43
N LEU A 170 18.16 18.62 -6.54
CA LEU A 170 19.34 17.96 -5.99
C LEU A 170 18.96 16.70 -5.20
N HIS A 171 17.89 16.77 -4.41
CA HIS A 171 17.42 15.63 -3.63
C HIS A 171 16.93 14.48 -4.53
N ASP A 172 16.09 14.77 -5.54
CA ASP A 172 15.66 13.77 -6.53
C ASP A 172 16.85 13.17 -7.29
N THR A 173 17.79 14.00 -7.73
CA THR A 173 19.02 13.55 -8.39
C THR A 173 19.86 12.64 -7.47
N THR A 174 19.92 12.96 -6.17
CA THR A 174 20.62 12.12 -5.18
C THR A 174 19.94 10.77 -5.01
N LEU A 175 18.60 10.73 -4.96
CA LEU A 175 17.84 9.48 -4.90
C LEU A 175 18.09 8.61 -6.14
N ARG A 176 18.05 9.20 -7.35
CA ARG A 176 18.33 8.48 -8.61
C ARG A 176 19.71 7.84 -8.60
N PHE A 177 20.76 8.59 -8.26
CA PHE A 177 22.12 8.05 -8.22
C PHE A 177 22.31 7.02 -7.10
N SER A 178 21.70 7.22 -5.93
CA SER A 178 21.81 6.28 -4.82
C SER A 178 21.12 4.95 -5.15
N PHE A 179 19.94 5.01 -5.75
CA PHE A 179 19.25 3.84 -6.27
C PHE A 179 20.03 3.16 -7.40
N GLY A 180 20.59 3.93 -8.33
CA GLY A 180 21.48 3.42 -9.37
C GLY A 180 22.72 2.72 -8.79
N GLN A 181 23.34 3.27 -7.74
CA GLN A 181 24.45 2.63 -7.06
C GLN A 181 24.02 1.29 -6.44
N TRP A 182 22.86 1.25 -5.79
CA TRP A 182 22.31 0.00 -5.26
C TRP A 182 22.08 -1.04 -6.38
N LEU A 183 21.52 -0.63 -7.53
CA LEU A 183 21.36 -1.51 -8.69
C LEU A 183 22.68 -2.10 -9.18
N VAL A 184 23.76 -1.30 -9.22
CA VAL A 184 25.09 -1.79 -9.60
C VAL A 184 25.59 -2.84 -8.60
N GLU A 185 25.49 -2.55 -7.31
CA GLU A 185 25.94 -3.44 -6.23
C GLU A 185 25.15 -4.76 -6.23
N GLU A 186 23.83 -4.71 -6.37
CA GLU A 186 23.00 -5.91 -6.41
C GLU A 186 23.05 -6.64 -7.76
N SER A 187 23.25 -5.94 -8.88
CA SER A 187 23.47 -6.58 -10.18
C SER A 187 24.76 -7.40 -10.19
N ALA A 188 25.81 -6.93 -9.52
CA ALA A 188 27.05 -7.69 -9.37
C ALA A 188 26.86 -9.00 -8.56
N LEU A 189 25.97 -9.00 -7.57
CA LEU A 189 25.74 -10.15 -6.68
C LEU A 189 24.64 -11.10 -7.18
N HIS A 190 23.58 -10.54 -7.74
CA HIS A 190 22.30 -11.22 -7.99
C HIS A 190 21.75 -10.98 -9.41
N LYS A 191 22.47 -10.26 -10.27
CA LYS A 191 22.07 -9.91 -11.66
C LYS A 191 20.72 -9.18 -11.73
N VAL A 192 20.40 -8.40 -10.70
CA VAL A 192 19.19 -7.58 -10.63
C VAL A 192 19.18 -6.56 -11.75
N HIS A 193 18.07 -6.52 -12.48
CA HIS A 193 17.74 -5.49 -13.47
C HIS A 193 16.23 -5.44 -13.63
N TYR A 194 15.74 -4.41 -14.34
CA TYR A 194 14.31 -4.27 -14.57
C TYR A 194 13.91 -5.08 -15.80
N ASP A 195 13.20 -6.19 -15.58
CA ASP A 195 12.60 -7.02 -16.63
C ASP A 195 11.08 -6.94 -16.53
N ALA A 196 10.46 -6.06 -17.33
CA ALA A 196 9.02 -5.89 -17.39
C ALA A 196 8.28 -7.19 -17.76
N ALA A 197 8.86 -8.02 -18.63
CA ALA A 197 8.26 -9.28 -19.05
C ALA A 197 8.37 -10.36 -17.96
N GLY A 198 9.51 -10.41 -17.26
CA GLY A 198 9.71 -11.23 -16.07
C GLY A 198 8.74 -10.87 -14.94
N LEU A 199 8.61 -9.59 -14.63
CA LEU A 199 7.65 -9.08 -13.65
C LEU A 199 6.21 -9.39 -14.05
N SER A 200 5.84 -9.15 -15.31
CA SER A 200 4.52 -9.47 -15.84
C SER A 200 4.19 -10.94 -15.63
N ARG A 201 5.09 -11.86 -16.01
CA ARG A 201 4.88 -13.31 -15.81
C ARG A 201 4.68 -13.67 -14.34
N ARG A 202 5.43 -13.06 -13.42
CA ARG A 202 5.24 -13.25 -11.98
C ARG A 202 3.89 -12.73 -11.50
N PHE A 203 3.48 -11.53 -11.92
CA PHE A 203 2.19 -10.96 -11.53
C PHE A 203 1.00 -11.75 -12.07
N HIS A 204 1.14 -12.37 -13.25
CA HIS A 204 0.13 -13.30 -13.79
C HIS A 204 0.06 -14.60 -12.98
N THR A 205 1.20 -15.12 -12.52
CA THR A 205 1.25 -16.35 -11.72
C THR A 205 0.73 -16.11 -10.31
N GLN A 206 1.07 -14.96 -9.73
CA GLN A 206 0.69 -14.56 -8.38
C GLN A 206 0.42 -13.06 -8.35
N ALA A 207 -0.88 -12.71 -8.40
CA ALA A 207 -1.34 -11.33 -8.40
C ALA A 207 -0.83 -10.57 -7.16
N PRO A 208 -0.14 -9.42 -7.32
CA PRO A 208 0.46 -8.67 -6.22
C PRO A 208 -0.58 -7.80 -5.50
N LEU A 209 -1.54 -8.44 -4.82
CA LEU A 209 -2.67 -7.77 -4.16
C LEU A 209 -2.22 -6.74 -3.11
N VAL A 210 -1.16 -7.04 -2.36
CA VAL A 210 -0.60 -6.10 -1.37
C VAL A 210 -0.02 -4.87 -2.06
N LEU A 211 0.68 -5.02 -3.19
CA LEU A 211 1.19 -3.87 -3.96
C LEU A 211 0.04 -3.02 -4.51
N ALA A 212 -1.02 -3.66 -5.03
CA ALA A 212 -2.20 -2.95 -5.51
C ALA A 212 -2.85 -2.13 -4.39
N ALA A 213 -3.04 -2.72 -3.21
CA ALA A 213 -3.57 -2.01 -2.05
C ALA A 213 -2.68 -0.85 -1.58
N ILE A 214 -1.35 -1.01 -1.62
CA ILE A 214 -0.41 0.09 -1.33
C ILE A 214 -0.58 1.23 -2.35
N CYS A 215 -0.67 0.91 -3.65
CA CYS A 215 -0.90 1.90 -4.70
C CYS A 215 -2.23 2.63 -4.52
N ASP A 216 -3.31 1.90 -4.23
CA ASP A 216 -4.65 2.46 -4.01
C ASP A 216 -4.67 3.38 -2.79
N ALA A 217 -4.09 2.95 -1.66
CA ALA A 217 -3.96 3.77 -0.45
C ALA A 217 -3.11 5.03 -0.69
N ALA A 218 -2.08 4.91 -1.53
CA ALA A 218 -1.22 6.02 -1.93
C ALA A 218 -1.81 6.90 -3.05
N GLN A 219 -2.96 6.53 -3.63
CA GLN A 219 -3.56 7.19 -4.81
C GLN A 219 -2.60 7.27 -6.01
N VAL A 220 -1.78 6.23 -6.18
CA VAL A 220 -0.84 6.07 -7.30
C VAL A 220 -1.46 5.17 -8.36
N ALA A 221 -1.14 5.43 -9.63
CA ALA A 221 -1.55 4.56 -10.72
C ALA A 221 -1.14 3.10 -10.45
N PRO A 222 -2.00 2.12 -10.77
CA PRO A 222 -1.71 0.73 -10.51
C PRO A 222 -0.47 0.27 -11.29
N LEU A 223 0.42 -0.45 -10.63
CA LEU A 223 1.64 -1.02 -11.22
C LEU A 223 1.47 -2.46 -11.73
N SER A 224 0.22 -2.91 -11.87
CA SER A 224 -0.13 -4.21 -12.46
C SER A 224 -1.10 -3.96 -13.63
N PRO A 225 -0.68 -4.17 -14.89
CA PRO A 225 0.63 -4.69 -15.32
C PRO A 225 1.80 -3.73 -15.03
N PRO A 226 3.05 -4.24 -14.91
CA PRO A 226 4.20 -3.40 -14.64
C PRO A 226 4.47 -2.42 -15.81
N PRO A 227 5.03 -1.23 -15.54
CA PRO A 227 5.46 -0.30 -16.57
C PRO A 227 6.37 -0.94 -17.64
N SER A 228 6.35 -0.41 -18.85
CA SER A 228 7.14 -0.98 -19.96
C SER A 228 8.65 -0.82 -19.78
N THR A 229 9.09 0.23 -19.08
CA THR A 229 10.51 0.51 -18.79
C THR A 229 10.69 0.93 -17.33
N GLY A 230 11.90 0.73 -16.80
CA GLY A 230 12.23 1.18 -15.44
C GLY A 230 12.17 2.70 -15.28
N LEU A 231 12.46 3.46 -16.35
CA LEU A 231 12.28 4.91 -16.34
C LEU A 231 10.79 5.29 -16.27
N ALA A 232 9.90 4.57 -16.97
CA ALA A 232 8.46 4.76 -16.85
C ALA A 232 7.96 4.45 -15.43
N LEU A 233 8.52 3.42 -14.77
CA LEU A 233 8.28 3.17 -13.34
C LEU A 233 8.71 4.35 -12.48
N TRP A 234 9.93 4.87 -12.68
CA TRP A 234 10.41 6.04 -11.93
C TRP A 234 9.48 7.24 -12.12
N HIS A 235 9.12 7.56 -13.36
CA HIS A 235 8.23 8.68 -13.67
C HIS A 235 6.81 8.50 -13.12
N ALA A 236 6.29 7.27 -13.09
CA ALA A 236 4.99 6.99 -12.49
C ALA A 236 4.97 7.26 -10.97
N LEU A 237 6.09 7.00 -10.29
CA LEU A 237 6.20 7.15 -8.84
C LEU A 237 6.59 8.57 -8.41
N TYR A 238 7.48 9.24 -9.14
CA TYR A 238 8.02 10.56 -8.77
C TYR A 238 7.42 11.68 -9.63
N THR A 239 6.07 11.78 -9.64
CA THR A 239 5.37 12.90 -10.27
C THR A 239 5.26 14.11 -9.33
N PRO A 240 5.21 15.35 -9.85
CA PRO A 240 5.15 16.55 -9.01
C PRO A 240 3.84 16.72 -8.21
N THR A 241 2.79 15.94 -8.52
CA THR A 241 1.41 16.32 -8.22
C THR A 241 0.63 15.42 -7.26
N ALA A 242 1.15 14.28 -6.78
CA ALA A 242 0.26 13.34 -6.05
C ALA A 242 0.81 12.70 -4.77
N THR A 243 2.10 12.41 -4.62
CA THR A 243 2.56 11.58 -3.49
C THR A 243 3.83 12.08 -2.80
N SER A 244 3.92 11.80 -1.51
CA SER A 244 5.14 11.99 -0.72
C SER A 244 6.29 11.18 -1.32
N ILE A 245 7.49 11.76 -1.37
CA ILE A 245 8.73 11.10 -1.80
C ILE A 245 8.96 9.80 -1.01
N GLU A 246 8.60 9.77 0.27
CA GLU A 246 8.73 8.58 1.10
C GLU A 246 7.80 7.45 0.64
N VAL A 247 6.56 7.78 0.26
CA VAL A 247 5.59 6.79 -0.23
C VAL A 247 6.03 6.23 -1.57
N SER A 248 6.42 7.09 -2.51
CA SER A 248 6.97 6.67 -3.80
C SER A 248 8.21 5.80 -3.64
N SER A 249 9.08 6.14 -2.69
CA SER A 249 10.26 5.35 -2.33
C SER A 249 9.89 4.00 -1.71
N ALA A 250 8.85 3.94 -0.87
CA ALA A 250 8.38 2.69 -0.28
C ALA A 250 7.77 1.74 -1.33
N ILE A 251 7.05 2.29 -2.32
CA ILE A 251 6.55 1.52 -3.47
C ILE A 251 7.73 1.03 -4.31
N LEU A 252 8.73 1.88 -4.58
CA LEU A 252 9.93 1.47 -5.30
C LEU A 252 10.75 0.42 -4.54
N LEU A 253 10.76 0.46 -3.20
CA LEU A 253 11.36 -0.58 -2.36
C LEU A 253 10.66 -1.93 -2.58
N PHE A 254 9.32 -1.95 -2.59
CA PHE A 254 8.54 -3.17 -2.89
C PHE A 254 8.87 -3.69 -4.31
N MET A 255 8.87 -2.79 -5.30
CA MET A 255 9.24 -3.14 -6.67
C MET A 255 10.68 -3.64 -6.81
N GLY A 256 11.62 -3.11 -6.02
CA GLY A 256 13.00 -3.60 -5.97
C GLY A 256 13.09 -5.04 -5.45
N LEU A 257 12.25 -5.41 -4.47
CA LEU A 257 12.12 -6.80 -4.02
C LEU A 257 11.50 -7.69 -5.10
N GLU A 258 10.55 -7.17 -5.89
CA GLU A 258 10.04 -7.89 -7.06
C GLU A 258 11.10 -8.13 -8.13
N MET A 259 11.96 -7.15 -8.39
CA MET A 259 13.09 -7.28 -9.32
C MET A 259 14.08 -8.34 -8.84
N LEU A 260 14.41 -8.34 -7.54
CA LEU A 260 15.27 -9.37 -6.94
C LEU A 260 14.70 -10.78 -7.11
N ALA A 261 13.42 -10.95 -6.82
CA ALA A 261 12.77 -12.25 -6.91
C ALA A 261 12.46 -12.68 -8.35
N SER A 262 12.30 -11.75 -9.31
CA SER A 262 12.15 -12.10 -10.73
C SER A 262 13.47 -12.54 -11.36
N CYS A 263 14.61 -11.99 -10.91
CA CYS A 263 15.94 -12.39 -11.35
C CYS A 263 16.46 -13.66 -10.65
N ALA A 264 15.82 -14.10 -9.57
CA ALA A 264 16.20 -15.32 -8.85
C ALA A 264 15.96 -16.58 -9.70
N LYS A 265 16.85 -17.57 -9.58
CA LYS A 265 16.69 -18.85 -10.29
C LYS A 265 15.47 -19.60 -9.74
N PRO A 266 14.57 -20.13 -10.60
CA PRO A 266 13.28 -20.70 -10.19
C PRO A 266 13.37 -21.97 -9.32
N LYS A 267 14.56 -22.59 -9.19
CA LYS A 267 14.79 -23.77 -8.34
C LYS A 267 15.67 -23.48 -7.11
N ALA A 268 16.02 -22.22 -6.86
CA ALA A 268 16.79 -21.87 -5.67
C ALA A 268 15.90 -21.92 -4.43
N ALA A 269 16.45 -22.43 -3.32
CA ALA A 269 15.80 -22.30 -2.02
C ALA A 269 15.53 -20.81 -1.74
N PRO A 270 14.43 -20.47 -1.04
CA PRO A 270 14.15 -19.09 -0.66
C PRO A 270 15.34 -18.51 0.11
N GLN A 271 15.70 -17.27 -0.20
CA GLN A 271 16.81 -16.60 0.47
C GLN A 271 16.57 -16.54 1.99
N PRO A 272 17.61 -16.69 2.81
CA PRO A 272 17.45 -16.56 4.26
C PRO A 272 16.97 -15.15 4.61
N LEU A 273 16.10 -15.04 5.62
CA LEU A 273 15.51 -13.76 6.02
C LEU A 273 16.56 -12.68 6.32
N ALA A 274 17.70 -13.07 6.92
CA ALA A 274 18.79 -12.15 7.22
C ALA A 274 19.41 -11.51 5.95
N ALA A 275 19.50 -12.28 4.85
CA ALA A 275 19.98 -11.75 3.58
C ALA A 275 18.95 -10.79 2.95
N LEU A 276 17.67 -11.16 2.97
CA LEU A 276 16.58 -10.29 2.53
C LEU A 276 16.58 -8.98 3.31
N GLN A 277 16.66 -9.03 4.65
CA GLN A 277 16.76 -7.84 5.50
C GLN A 277 17.97 -6.96 5.18
N ALA A 278 19.14 -7.57 4.93
CA ALA A 278 20.34 -6.81 4.56
C ALA A 278 20.15 -6.07 3.23
N THR A 279 19.63 -6.75 2.22
CA THR A 279 19.34 -6.17 0.90
C THR A 279 18.26 -5.10 0.98
N THR A 280 17.14 -5.34 1.67
CA THR A 280 16.09 -4.34 1.89
C THR A 280 16.63 -3.11 2.62
N ARG A 281 17.46 -3.28 3.65
CA ARG A 281 18.06 -2.13 4.37
C ARG A 281 19.00 -1.33 3.48
N ARG A 282 19.78 -1.98 2.60
CA ARG A 282 20.62 -1.27 1.62
C ARG A 282 19.76 -0.47 0.64
N LEU A 283 18.71 -1.07 0.10
CA LEU A 283 17.78 -0.37 -0.81
C LEU A 283 17.04 0.77 -0.10
N ALA A 284 16.52 0.54 1.11
CA ALA A 284 15.86 1.57 1.91
C ALA A 284 16.79 2.76 2.18
N ARG A 285 18.06 2.52 2.51
CA ARG A 285 19.07 3.59 2.65
C ARG A 285 19.33 4.33 1.35
N ALA A 286 19.41 3.62 0.22
CA ALA A 286 19.57 4.24 -1.09
C ALA A 286 18.38 5.17 -1.43
N LEU A 287 17.18 4.81 -0.97
CA LEU A 287 15.95 5.57 -1.14
C LEU A 287 15.66 6.56 0.01
N SER A 288 16.61 6.77 0.92
CA SER A 288 16.47 7.64 2.10
C SER A 288 15.26 7.32 3.00
N LEU A 289 14.84 6.05 3.02
CA LEU A 289 13.76 5.57 3.89
C LEU A 289 14.28 5.24 5.29
N ASN A 290 13.42 5.46 6.29
CA ASN A 290 13.70 5.05 7.66
C ASN A 290 13.59 3.52 7.82
N ASP A 291 14.04 3.02 8.98
CA ASP A 291 14.06 1.59 9.27
C ASP A 291 12.64 0.99 9.39
N VAL A 292 11.65 1.80 9.80
CA VAL A 292 10.24 1.38 9.89
C VAL A 292 9.69 1.03 8.51
N TRP A 293 9.85 1.92 7.53
CA TRP A 293 9.47 1.66 6.14
C TRP A 293 10.13 0.39 5.60
N SER A 294 11.42 0.20 5.90
CA SER A 294 12.16 -0.99 5.45
C SER A 294 11.58 -2.30 6.01
N ARG A 295 11.26 -2.32 7.30
CA ARG A 295 10.68 -3.49 7.98
C ARG A 295 9.27 -3.76 7.51
N SER A 296 8.45 -2.71 7.41
CA SER A 296 7.05 -2.82 6.98
C SER A 296 6.95 -3.34 5.55
N ILE A 297 7.67 -2.75 4.60
CA ILE A 297 7.63 -3.18 3.20
C ILE A 297 8.17 -4.60 3.02
N LEU A 298 9.25 -4.97 3.73
CA LEU A 298 9.74 -6.35 3.70
C LEU A 298 8.71 -7.32 4.29
N GLY A 299 8.09 -6.99 5.43
CA GLY A 299 7.05 -7.82 6.04
C GLY A 299 5.87 -8.04 5.10
N LEU A 300 5.37 -6.95 4.49
CA LEU A 300 4.30 -6.97 3.49
C LEU A 300 4.65 -7.85 2.28
N TRP A 301 5.86 -7.68 1.75
CA TRP A 301 6.36 -8.47 0.62
C TRP A 301 6.47 -9.97 0.99
N CYS A 302 7.05 -10.28 2.13
CA CYS A 302 7.19 -11.65 2.62
C CYS A 302 5.84 -12.36 2.80
N LEU A 303 4.85 -11.68 3.39
CA LEU A 303 3.49 -12.24 3.57
C LEU A 303 2.77 -12.43 2.22
N GLN A 304 2.93 -11.50 1.27
CA GLN A 304 2.36 -11.62 -0.07
C GLN A 304 2.76 -12.95 -0.75
N TYR A 305 4.00 -13.39 -0.53
CA TYR A 305 4.58 -14.59 -1.15
C TYR A 305 4.68 -15.80 -0.22
N ASN A 306 4.15 -15.72 1.01
CA ASN A 306 4.27 -16.76 2.04
C ASN A 306 5.73 -17.19 2.30
N VAL A 307 6.64 -16.22 2.37
CA VAL A 307 8.06 -16.42 2.64
C VAL A 307 8.36 -15.94 4.06
N HIS A 308 8.87 -16.81 4.94
CA HIS A 308 9.17 -16.47 6.36
C HIS A 308 7.98 -15.79 7.07
N ALA A 309 6.77 -16.34 6.92
CA ALA A 309 5.52 -15.65 7.25
C ALA A 309 5.39 -15.27 8.74
N VAL A 310 5.85 -16.13 9.65
CA VAL A 310 5.80 -15.88 11.10
C VAL A 310 6.70 -14.70 11.46
N GLU A 311 7.95 -14.72 10.99
CA GLU A 311 8.89 -13.63 11.20
C GLU A 311 8.43 -12.34 10.52
N ALA A 312 7.86 -12.44 9.32
CA ALA A 312 7.33 -11.30 8.59
C ALA A 312 6.22 -10.58 9.35
N ALA A 313 5.31 -11.31 10.01
CA ALA A 313 4.28 -10.71 10.84
C ALA A 313 4.85 -9.95 12.06
N THR A 314 5.99 -10.39 12.61
CA THR A 314 6.66 -9.63 13.68
C THR A 314 7.23 -8.29 13.20
N LEU A 315 7.61 -8.19 11.91
CA LEU A 315 8.10 -6.95 11.32
C LEU A 315 6.98 -5.90 11.15
N LEU A 316 5.72 -6.33 11.10
CA LEU A 316 4.54 -5.47 10.92
C LEU A 316 3.94 -4.98 12.24
N GLN A 317 4.53 -5.32 13.39
CA GLN A 317 3.99 -4.89 14.69
C GLN A 317 4.36 -3.44 15.01
N PRO A 318 3.40 -2.59 15.43
CA PRO A 318 2.00 -2.93 15.63
C PRO A 318 1.15 -2.77 14.34
N SER A 319 0.31 -3.76 14.03
CA SER A 319 -0.42 -3.86 12.75
C SER A 319 -1.55 -2.82 12.58
N HIS A 320 -2.00 -2.17 13.66
CA HIS A 320 -3.03 -1.13 13.62
C HIS A 320 -2.59 0.16 12.89
N LEU A 321 -1.30 0.29 12.58
CA LEU A 321 -0.75 1.41 11.82
C LEU A 321 -0.88 1.21 10.30
N LEU A 322 -1.26 0.02 9.85
CA LEU A 322 -1.46 -0.26 8.43
C LEU A 322 -2.85 0.22 7.98
N ASP A 323 -2.90 0.71 6.74
CA ASP A 323 -4.17 1.05 6.11
C ASP A 323 -5.08 -0.19 6.01
N ARG A 324 -6.38 0.02 6.18
CA ARG A 324 -7.40 -1.03 6.11
C ARG A 324 -7.32 -1.82 4.81
N SER A 325 -7.12 -1.14 3.67
CA SER A 325 -7.04 -1.77 2.35
C SER A 325 -5.88 -2.77 2.27
N ILE A 326 -4.73 -2.39 2.82
CA ILE A 326 -3.53 -3.24 2.90
C ILE A 326 -3.79 -4.45 3.81
N LEU A 327 -4.44 -4.23 4.97
CA LEU A 327 -4.80 -5.32 5.88
C LEU A 327 -5.77 -6.32 5.22
N LEU A 328 -6.76 -5.86 4.47
CA LEU A 328 -7.67 -6.75 3.73
C LEU A 328 -6.94 -7.53 2.65
N ALA A 329 -6.05 -6.89 1.89
CA ALA A 329 -5.20 -7.59 0.93
C ALA A 329 -4.35 -8.67 1.60
N LEU A 330 -3.79 -8.40 2.78
CA LEU A 330 -3.03 -9.39 3.55
C LEU A 330 -3.91 -10.56 4.01
N VAL A 331 -5.11 -10.30 4.55
CA VAL A 331 -6.05 -11.36 4.97
C VAL A 331 -6.36 -12.26 3.77
N HIS A 332 -6.66 -11.67 2.61
CA HIS A 332 -6.96 -12.41 1.38
C HIS A 332 -5.80 -13.30 0.94
N VAL A 333 -4.58 -12.77 0.97
CA VAL A 333 -3.39 -13.53 0.59
C VAL A 333 -3.11 -14.65 1.60
N LEU A 334 -3.24 -14.38 2.89
CA LEU A 334 -3.00 -15.39 3.93
C LEU A 334 -4.04 -16.51 3.92
N LEU A 335 -5.30 -16.22 3.60
CA LEU A 335 -6.31 -17.25 3.39
C LEU A 335 -5.99 -18.15 2.19
N ARG A 336 -5.53 -17.57 1.07
CA ARG A 336 -5.05 -18.35 -0.09
C ARG A 336 -3.90 -19.28 0.25
N HIS A 337 -3.03 -18.87 1.17
CA HIS A 337 -1.90 -19.68 1.66
C HIS A 337 -2.25 -20.60 2.84
N GLN A 338 -3.54 -20.71 3.21
CA GLN A 338 -4.02 -21.53 4.32
C GLN A 338 -3.42 -21.14 5.68
N GLN A 339 -3.24 -19.83 5.94
CA GLN A 339 -2.72 -19.26 7.19
C GLN A 339 -3.76 -18.39 7.93
N PRO A 340 -4.92 -18.95 8.32
CA PRO A 340 -6.01 -18.16 8.92
C PRO A 340 -5.65 -17.59 10.30
N SER A 341 -4.85 -18.30 11.10
CA SER A 341 -4.46 -17.81 12.44
C SER A 341 -3.59 -16.55 12.37
N LEU A 342 -2.70 -16.49 11.37
CA LEU A 342 -1.86 -15.32 11.13
C LEU A 342 -2.68 -14.13 10.61
N ALA A 343 -3.63 -14.41 9.71
CA ALA A 343 -4.56 -13.39 9.21
C ALA A 343 -5.39 -12.79 10.34
N TRP A 344 -5.90 -13.62 11.25
CA TRP A 344 -6.63 -13.15 12.43
C TRP A 344 -5.74 -12.32 13.37
N GLN A 345 -4.49 -12.73 13.60
CA GLN A 345 -3.56 -11.97 14.43
C GLN A 345 -3.36 -10.54 13.90
N LEU A 346 -3.24 -10.36 12.59
CA LEU A 346 -3.06 -9.04 11.97
C LEU A 346 -4.36 -8.21 11.96
N TRP A 347 -5.51 -8.85 11.79
CA TRP A 347 -6.81 -8.19 11.67
C TRP A 347 -7.51 -7.88 13.00
N SER A 348 -7.29 -8.68 14.05
CA SER A 348 -8.09 -8.69 15.29
C SER A 348 -8.29 -7.33 15.98
N THR A 349 -7.40 -6.36 15.75
CA THR A 349 -7.48 -5.01 16.30
C THR A 349 -8.29 -4.02 15.45
N THR A 350 -8.68 -4.40 14.25
CA THR A 350 -9.31 -3.54 13.24
C THR A 350 -10.82 -3.75 13.23
N PRO A 351 -11.64 -2.67 13.24
CA PRO A 351 -13.09 -2.80 13.22
C PRO A 351 -13.59 -3.33 11.87
N ALA A 352 -14.58 -4.24 11.92
CA ALA A 352 -15.25 -4.75 10.73
C ALA A 352 -15.96 -3.63 9.93
N SER A 353 -16.07 -3.79 8.62
CA SER A 353 -16.88 -2.94 7.73
C SER A 353 -17.66 -3.80 6.76
N GLU A 354 -18.66 -3.19 6.14
CA GLU A 354 -19.49 -3.79 5.11
C GLU A 354 -18.65 -4.38 3.95
N ASP A 355 -17.66 -3.63 3.45
CA ASP A 355 -16.79 -4.07 2.34
C ASP A 355 -15.85 -5.23 2.67
N ALA A 356 -15.67 -5.54 3.96
CA ALA A 356 -14.76 -6.57 4.44
C ALA A 356 -15.48 -7.86 4.86
N VAL A 357 -16.82 -7.83 4.95
CA VAL A 357 -17.58 -8.90 5.61
C VAL A 357 -17.38 -10.25 4.93
N ASP A 358 -17.38 -10.32 3.60
CA ASP A 358 -17.24 -11.59 2.88
C ASP A 358 -15.91 -12.27 3.20
N LEU A 359 -14.83 -11.50 3.12
CA LEU A 359 -13.48 -11.99 3.41
C LEU A 359 -13.30 -12.37 4.89
N LEU A 360 -13.88 -11.59 5.80
CA LEU A 360 -13.82 -11.87 7.23
C LEU A 360 -14.70 -13.06 7.61
N LEU A 361 -15.81 -13.29 6.90
CA LEU A 361 -16.64 -14.47 7.07
C LEU A 361 -15.84 -15.71 6.69
N GLU A 362 -15.16 -15.71 5.54
CA GLU A 362 -14.24 -16.78 5.14
C GLU A 362 -13.15 -17.01 6.19
N LEU A 363 -12.59 -15.94 6.78
CA LEU A 363 -11.61 -16.03 7.84
C LEU A 363 -12.16 -16.71 9.11
N HIS A 364 -13.33 -16.30 9.60
CA HIS A 364 -13.97 -16.91 10.76
C HIS A 364 -14.30 -18.39 10.51
N LEU A 365 -14.78 -18.71 9.31
CA LEU A 365 -15.05 -20.09 8.91
C LEU A 365 -13.77 -20.94 8.86
N ALA A 366 -12.67 -20.39 8.32
CA ALA A 366 -11.37 -21.06 8.29
C ALA A 366 -10.75 -21.24 9.68
N MET A 367 -11.08 -20.35 10.63
CA MET A 367 -10.68 -20.45 12.03
C MET A 367 -11.61 -21.35 12.87
N HIS A 368 -12.70 -21.86 12.30
CA HIS A 368 -13.79 -22.53 13.02
C HIS A 368 -14.44 -21.67 14.13
N ASP A 369 -14.36 -20.33 14.04
CA ASP A 369 -15.03 -19.39 14.94
C ASP A 369 -16.45 -19.08 14.44
N ILE A 370 -17.34 -20.04 14.66
CA ILE A 370 -18.73 -20.01 14.18
C ILE A 370 -19.52 -18.87 14.86
N GLU A 371 -19.29 -18.63 16.15
CA GLU A 371 -19.96 -17.55 16.87
C GLU A 371 -19.54 -16.17 16.38
N GLY A 372 -18.26 -16.00 16.02
CA GLY A 372 -17.77 -14.81 15.34
C GLY A 372 -18.43 -14.60 13.98
N ALA A 373 -18.54 -15.65 13.16
CA ALA A 373 -19.20 -15.61 11.86
C ALA A 373 -20.67 -15.15 11.95
N TRP A 374 -21.46 -15.71 12.88
CA TRP A 374 -22.85 -15.30 13.09
C TRP A 374 -22.98 -13.87 13.62
N ARG A 375 -22.08 -13.44 14.52
CA ARG A 375 -22.05 -12.05 15.02
C ARG A 375 -21.74 -11.06 13.90
N LEU A 376 -20.79 -11.40 13.03
CA LEU A 376 -20.42 -10.57 11.88
C LEU A 376 -21.59 -10.42 10.89
N LEU A 377 -22.25 -11.52 10.54
CA LEU A 377 -23.40 -11.52 9.62
C LEU A 377 -24.57 -10.68 10.16
N ARG A 378 -24.81 -10.74 11.47
CA ARG A 378 -25.87 -9.95 12.12
C ARG A 378 -25.53 -8.46 12.26
N ALA A 379 -24.25 -8.11 12.33
CA ALA A 379 -23.81 -6.73 12.38
C ALA A 379 -24.04 -5.99 11.05
N PHE A 380 -24.07 -6.71 9.91
CA PHE A 380 -24.17 -6.13 8.56
C PHE A 380 -25.31 -6.76 7.72
N PRO A 381 -26.58 -6.50 8.04
CA PRO A 381 -27.72 -7.26 7.52
C PRO A 381 -28.06 -7.03 6.04
N ARG A 382 -27.50 -6.00 5.40
CA ARG A 382 -27.88 -5.55 4.04
C ARG A 382 -27.68 -6.61 2.95
N GLN A 383 -26.67 -7.47 3.11
CA GLN A 383 -26.29 -8.50 2.13
C GLN A 383 -26.49 -9.93 2.67
N ASN A 384 -27.32 -10.10 3.72
CA ASN A 384 -27.56 -11.41 4.33
C ASN A 384 -28.23 -12.41 3.38
N ALA A 385 -28.96 -11.95 2.37
CA ALA A 385 -29.57 -12.82 1.36
C ALA A 385 -28.54 -13.69 0.63
N GLU A 386 -27.33 -13.19 0.41
CA GLU A 386 -26.24 -13.91 -0.28
C GLU A 386 -25.36 -14.68 0.70
N ARG A 387 -25.07 -14.09 1.87
CA ARG A 387 -24.12 -14.64 2.86
C ARG A 387 -24.70 -15.75 3.73
N LEU A 388 -25.98 -15.66 4.09
CA LEU A 388 -26.61 -16.61 5.01
C LEU A 388 -26.70 -18.02 4.39
N PRO A 389 -27.07 -18.21 3.11
CA PRO A 389 -26.99 -19.52 2.46
C PRO A 389 -25.58 -20.12 2.47
N GLN A 390 -24.53 -19.31 2.31
CA GLN A 390 -23.14 -19.80 2.34
C GLN A 390 -22.77 -20.33 3.73
N LEU A 391 -23.14 -19.60 4.79
CA LEU A 391 -22.91 -20.03 6.16
C LEU A 391 -23.69 -21.31 6.51
N LEU A 392 -24.94 -21.42 6.05
CA LEU A 392 -25.73 -22.64 6.24
C LEU A 392 -25.16 -23.82 5.44
N ALA A 393 -24.68 -23.60 4.21
CA ALA A 393 -24.01 -24.63 3.42
C ALA A 393 -22.72 -25.13 4.11
N TRP A 394 -21.96 -24.23 4.74
CA TRP A 394 -20.81 -24.62 5.55
C TRP A 394 -21.23 -25.50 6.74
N HIS A 395 -22.34 -25.17 7.41
CA HIS A 395 -22.89 -26.00 8.49
C HIS A 395 -23.36 -27.38 8.04
N VAL A 396 -23.90 -27.49 6.82
CA VAL A 396 -24.22 -28.78 6.19
C VAL A 396 -22.94 -29.59 6.01
N ALA A 397 -21.88 -29.00 5.45
CA ALA A 397 -20.61 -29.67 5.21
C ALA A 397 -19.90 -30.15 6.50
N ASN A 398 -20.25 -29.58 7.65
CA ASN A 398 -19.67 -29.91 8.96
C ASN A 398 -20.66 -30.60 9.90
N ASP A 399 -21.78 -31.14 9.39
CA ASP A 399 -22.81 -31.88 10.16
C ASP A 399 -23.34 -31.15 11.41
N SER A 400 -23.31 -29.81 11.41
CA SER A 400 -23.69 -28.97 12.56
C SER A 400 -24.96 -28.16 12.34
N LEU A 401 -25.59 -28.27 11.16
CA LEU A 401 -26.74 -27.47 10.77
C LEU A 401 -27.90 -27.56 11.77
N ARG A 402 -28.27 -28.77 12.22
CA ARG A 402 -29.41 -29.00 13.10
C ARG A 402 -29.29 -28.22 14.40
N ASP A 403 -28.13 -28.30 15.05
CA ASP A 403 -27.91 -27.71 16.36
C ASP A 403 -27.97 -26.18 16.31
N TRP A 404 -27.42 -25.58 15.25
CA TRP A 404 -27.45 -24.14 15.06
C TRP A 404 -28.83 -23.64 14.65
N VAL A 405 -29.53 -24.33 13.75
CA VAL A 405 -30.84 -23.90 13.28
C VAL A 405 -31.88 -23.86 14.39
N LEU A 406 -31.84 -24.84 15.30
CA LEU A 406 -32.78 -24.91 16.41
C LEU A 406 -32.38 -24.05 17.61
N ARG A 407 -31.09 -23.70 17.75
CA ARG A 407 -30.58 -22.88 18.87
C ARG A 407 -30.69 -21.38 18.60
N LEU A 408 -30.56 -20.95 17.35
CA LEU A 408 -30.54 -19.53 17.00
C LEU A 408 -31.93 -18.91 16.98
N HIS A 409 -32.00 -17.66 17.46
CA HIS A 409 -33.17 -16.81 17.28
C HIS A 409 -33.09 -16.15 15.91
N TRP A 410 -34.02 -16.51 15.03
CA TRP A 410 -34.12 -15.97 13.66
C TRP A 410 -34.93 -14.68 13.63
N SER A 411 -34.38 -13.64 13.03
CA SER A 411 -35.10 -12.39 12.79
C SER A 411 -36.15 -12.55 11.68
N PRO A 412 -37.14 -11.63 11.57
CA PRO A 412 -38.13 -11.68 10.49
C PRO A 412 -37.54 -11.58 9.08
N THR A 413 -36.32 -11.03 8.95
CA THR A 413 -35.62 -10.93 7.66
C THR A 413 -34.77 -12.16 7.35
N GLU A 414 -34.29 -12.87 8.38
CA GLU A 414 -33.48 -14.09 8.23
C GLU A 414 -34.35 -15.34 8.00
N LEU A 415 -35.50 -15.43 8.70
CA LEU A 415 -36.35 -16.62 8.68
C LEU A 415 -36.82 -17.05 7.26
N PRO A 416 -37.23 -16.14 6.37
CA PRO A 416 -37.59 -16.51 4.99
C PRO A 416 -36.41 -17.12 4.21
N LEU A 417 -35.18 -16.64 4.46
CA LEU A 417 -33.98 -17.14 3.81
C LEU A 417 -33.62 -18.54 4.31
N VAL A 418 -33.71 -18.76 5.62
CA VAL A 418 -33.52 -20.09 6.23
C VAL A 418 -34.57 -21.08 5.75
N HIS A 419 -35.83 -20.65 5.69
CA HIS A 419 -36.92 -21.46 5.14
C HIS A 419 -36.60 -21.90 3.71
N ALA A 420 -36.27 -20.94 2.83
CA ALA A 420 -35.94 -21.24 1.44
C ALA A 420 -34.74 -22.19 1.30
N PHE A 421 -33.71 -22.03 2.13
CA PHE A 421 -32.54 -22.90 2.14
C PHE A 421 -32.85 -24.35 2.56
N LEU A 422 -33.68 -24.52 3.59
CA LEU A 422 -34.06 -25.85 4.08
C LEU A 422 -35.10 -26.54 3.19
N LEU A 423 -35.92 -25.77 2.47
CA LEU A 423 -36.89 -26.29 1.50
C LEU A 423 -36.22 -26.75 0.19
N ALA A 424 -35.01 -26.30 -0.09
CA ALA A 424 -34.31 -26.61 -1.34
C ALA A 424 -33.83 -28.07 -1.45
N ASP A 425 -33.80 -28.82 -0.34
CA ASP A 425 -33.26 -30.18 -0.29
C ASP A 425 -34.15 -31.08 0.59
N ASP A 426 -34.57 -32.21 0.04
CA ASP A 426 -35.48 -33.17 0.67
C ASP A 426 -34.96 -33.67 2.03
N ASP A 427 -33.65 -33.84 2.16
CA ASP A 427 -33.00 -34.34 3.37
C ASP A 427 -33.10 -33.34 4.55
N ARG A 428 -33.49 -32.08 4.27
CA ARG A 428 -33.57 -31.00 5.25
C ARG A 428 -35.01 -30.66 5.64
N HIS A 429 -36.01 -31.25 4.97
CA HIS A 429 -37.42 -30.99 5.24
C HIS A 429 -37.83 -31.37 6.68
N GLU A 430 -37.24 -32.43 7.25
CA GLU A 430 -37.47 -32.79 8.65
C GLU A 430 -37.05 -31.66 9.60
N LEU A 431 -35.89 -31.04 9.33
CA LEU A 431 -35.36 -29.94 10.14
C LEU A 431 -36.22 -28.68 10.02
N LEU A 432 -36.76 -28.41 8.81
CA LEU A 432 -37.67 -27.28 8.58
C LEU A 432 -38.94 -27.38 9.43
N VAL A 433 -39.56 -28.57 9.50
CA VAL A 433 -40.76 -28.77 10.33
C VAL A 433 -40.42 -28.66 11.83
N ARG A 434 -39.28 -29.20 12.26
CA ARG A 434 -38.80 -29.06 13.65
C ARG A 434 -38.51 -27.62 14.05
N LEU A 435 -38.03 -26.78 13.11
CA LEU A 435 -37.81 -25.36 13.34
C LEU A 435 -39.12 -24.64 13.70
N TYR A 436 -40.18 -24.83 12.90
CA TYR A 436 -41.48 -24.19 13.16
C TYR A 436 -42.15 -24.72 14.43
N LEU A 437 -42.01 -26.02 14.72
CA LEU A 437 -42.47 -26.59 16.00
C LEU A 437 -41.74 -25.99 17.20
N GLY A 438 -40.41 -25.84 17.14
CA GLY A 438 -39.61 -25.22 18.20
C GLY A 438 -39.97 -23.75 18.43
N ARG A 439 -40.50 -23.07 17.40
CA ARG A 439 -40.98 -21.69 17.47
C ARG A 439 -42.43 -21.54 17.89
N SER A 440 -43.16 -22.64 18.09
CA SER A 440 -44.61 -22.65 18.35
C SER A 440 -45.47 -22.13 17.18
N ASP A 441 -44.94 -22.12 15.96
CA ASP A 441 -45.66 -21.76 14.73
C ASP A 441 -46.31 -23.03 14.14
N TYR A 442 -47.27 -23.58 14.88
CA TYR A 442 -47.79 -24.92 14.63
C TYR A 442 -48.56 -25.06 13.31
N ASP A 443 -49.32 -24.05 12.91
CA ASP A 443 -50.07 -24.06 11.64
C ASP A 443 -49.14 -24.22 10.44
N GLN A 444 -48.02 -23.49 10.45
CA GLN A 444 -46.98 -23.59 9.41
C GLN A 444 -46.29 -24.95 9.44
N ALA A 445 -46.01 -25.50 10.63
CA ALA A 445 -45.43 -26.83 10.78
C ALA A 445 -46.35 -27.94 10.22
N TYR A 446 -47.65 -27.90 10.52
CA TYR A 446 -48.62 -28.86 9.99
C TYR A 446 -48.80 -28.70 8.48
N ALA A 447 -48.90 -27.47 7.97
CA ALA A 447 -49.00 -27.22 6.54
C ALA A 447 -47.80 -27.79 5.76
N LEU A 448 -46.58 -27.58 6.26
CA LEU A 448 -45.36 -28.12 5.66
C LEU A 448 -45.28 -29.65 5.78
N ALA A 449 -45.69 -30.23 6.91
CA ALA A 449 -45.70 -31.68 7.08
C ALA A 449 -46.69 -32.40 6.13
N HIS A 450 -47.78 -31.72 5.73
CA HIS A 450 -48.72 -32.22 4.72
C HIS A 450 -48.24 -31.97 3.29
N ALA A 451 -47.55 -30.86 3.04
CA ALA A 451 -47.07 -30.49 1.71
C ALA A 451 -45.80 -31.24 1.28
N LEU A 452 -44.96 -31.69 2.22
CA LEU A 452 -43.64 -32.27 1.95
C LEU A 452 -43.66 -33.82 2.03
N PRO A 453 -43.46 -34.54 0.90
CA PRO A 453 -43.55 -36.00 0.86
C PRO A 453 -42.51 -36.74 1.72
N SER A 454 -41.29 -36.20 1.80
CA SER A 454 -40.19 -36.75 2.61
C SER A 454 -40.49 -36.74 4.12
N VAL A 455 -41.35 -35.83 4.57
CA VAL A 455 -41.78 -35.71 5.98
C VAL A 455 -42.96 -36.62 6.30
N ALA A 456 -43.85 -36.87 5.35
CA ALA A 456 -45.00 -37.77 5.50
C ALA A 456 -44.57 -39.20 5.85
N ASN A 457 -43.41 -39.64 5.34
CA ASN A 457 -42.85 -40.97 5.56
C ASN A 457 -42.06 -41.10 6.89
N HIS A 458 -41.83 -40.00 7.62
CA HIS A 458 -41.00 -39.99 8.82
C HIS A 458 -41.82 -40.22 10.11
N ALA A 459 -41.97 -41.49 10.51
CA ALA A 459 -42.87 -41.92 11.60
C ALA A 459 -42.66 -41.20 12.95
N ALA A 460 -41.41 -40.91 13.32
CA ALA A 460 -41.09 -40.23 14.57
C ALA A 460 -41.56 -38.77 14.60
N LEU A 461 -41.52 -38.08 13.46
CA LEU A 461 -41.94 -36.69 13.37
C LEU A 461 -43.47 -36.59 13.29
N GLN A 462 -44.13 -37.52 12.60
CA GLN A 462 -45.59 -37.64 12.62
C GLN A 462 -46.14 -37.95 14.03
N ALA A 463 -45.43 -38.77 14.81
CA ALA A 463 -45.79 -39.02 16.21
C ALA A 463 -45.64 -37.75 17.08
N LEU A 464 -44.58 -36.96 16.86
CA LEU A 464 -44.36 -35.70 17.56
C LEU A 464 -45.44 -34.65 17.21
N LEU A 465 -45.80 -34.53 15.92
CA LEU A 465 -46.89 -33.68 15.45
C LEU A 465 -48.25 -34.06 16.07
N LYS A 466 -48.55 -35.35 16.17
CA LYS A 466 -49.77 -35.84 16.85
C LYS A 466 -49.75 -35.55 18.34
N ALA A 467 -48.61 -35.71 19.01
CA ALA A 467 -48.46 -35.40 20.42
C ALA A 467 -48.62 -33.89 20.70
N THR A 468 -48.10 -33.01 19.82
CA THR A 468 -48.29 -31.56 19.93
C THR A 468 -49.74 -31.14 19.66
N GLN A 469 -50.42 -31.78 18.70
CA GLN A 469 -51.88 -31.60 18.45
C GLN A 469 -52.73 -31.97 19.67
N LEU A 470 -52.42 -33.10 20.31
CA LEU A 470 -53.14 -33.56 21.51
C LEU A 470 -52.88 -32.66 22.72
N ASN A 471 -51.67 -32.13 22.87
CA ASN A 471 -51.35 -31.18 23.94
C ASN A 471 -52.00 -29.81 23.73
N GLN A 472 -52.18 -29.36 22.49
CA GLN A 472 -52.90 -28.12 22.19
C GLN A 472 -54.39 -28.24 22.49
N THR A 473 -54.99 -29.37 22.11
CA THR A 473 -56.42 -29.64 22.36
C THR A 473 -56.71 -29.89 23.84
N ALA A 474 -55.73 -30.32 24.63
CA ALA A 474 -55.82 -30.46 26.09
C ALA A 474 -55.53 -29.15 26.86
N GLY A 475 -55.00 -28.11 26.20
CA GLY A 475 -54.46 -26.89 26.83
C GLY A 475 -55.44 -25.73 27.06
N ASP A 476 -56.74 -25.90 26.79
CA ASP A 476 -57.77 -24.86 27.01
C ASP A 476 -58.08 -24.57 28.50
N VAL A 477 -57.21 -25.00 29.43
CA VAL A 477 -57.27 -24.67 30.86
C VAL A 477 -55.88 -24.23 31.39
N LEU A 478 -55.44 -23.03 30.96
CA LEU A 478 -54.56 -21.98 31.58
C LEU A 478 -53.29 -22.33 32.41
N PRO A 479 -52.29 -21.41 32.59
CA PRO A 479 -52.22 -20.01 32.17
C PRO A 479 -51.05 -19.67 31.24
N THR A 480 -51.17 -18.50 30.62
CA THR A 480 -50.11 -17.73 29.97
C THR A 480 -48.90 -17.55 30.89
N HIS A 481 -47.89 -18.42 30.77
CA HIS A 481 -46.53 -17.98 30.97
C HIS A 481 -46.12 -17.14 29.76
N VAL A 482 -46.53 -15.88 29.80
CA VAL A 482 -45.72 -14.79 29.26
C VAL A 482 -44.33 -15.00 29.84
N ARG A 483 -43.40 -15.58 29.06
CA ARG A 483 -42.00 -15.27 29.27
C ARG A 483 -41.91 -13.77 28.97
N ALA A 484 -41.93 -13.01 30.05
CA ALA A 484 -41.66 -11.59 30.05
C ALA A 484 -40.43 -11.35 29.17
N LEU A 485 -40.46 -10.24 28.43
CA LEU A 485 -39.26 -9.55 28.01
C LEU A 485 -38.25 -9.60 29.15
N ALA A 486 -37.26 -10.48 29.03
CA ALA A 486 -36.01 -10.30 29.73
C ALA A 486 -35.28 -9.23 28.92
N ASP A 487 -35.55 -7.97 29.26
CA ASP A 487 -34.53 -6.93 29.23
C ASP A 487 -33.33 -7.47 30.02
N THR A 488 -32.41 -8.16 29.34
CA THR A 488 -31.02 -8.21 29.75
C THR A 488 -30.25 -7.38 28.75
N SER A 489 -30.26 -6.10 29.06
CA SER A 489 -29.21 -5.15 28.71
C SER A 489 -27.84 -5.72 29.09
N ASP A 490 -27.26 -6.54 28.22
CA ASP A 490 -25.82 -6.86 28.25
C ASP A 490 -25.15 -6.40 26.95
N ALA A 491 -25.77 -5.45 26.24
CA ALA A 491 -25.15 -4.69 25.16
C ALA A 491 -24.40 -3.44 25.66
N ALA A 492 -24.30 -3.22 26.98
CA ALA A 492 -23.74 -2.00 27.58
C ALA A 492 -22.52 -2.22 28.48
N ALA A 493 -21.96 -3.43 28.56
CA ALA A 493 -20.68 -3.66 29.23
C ALA A 493 -19.64 -4.07 28.18
N TYR A 494 -18.62 -3.22 27.99
CA TYR A 494 -17.48 -3.36 27.08
C TYR A 494 -17.64 -2.84 25.65
N ALA A 495 -17.88 -1.54 25.53
CA ALA A 495 -17.11 -0.67 24.64
C ALA A 495 -17.16 0.77 25.18
N PRO A 496 -16.05 1.36 25.67
CA PRO A 496 -16.05 2.76 26.06
C PRO A 496 -16.13 3.62 24.79
N GLY A 497 -17.16 4.47 24.66
CA GLY A 497 -17.05 5.69 23.87
C GLY A 497 -18.01 5.94 22.70
N LEU A 498 -19.14 5.23 22.54
CA LEU A 498 -20.05 5.51 21.43
C LEU A 498 -21.53 5.48 21.80
N TYR A 499 -22.03 6.47 22.56
CA TYR A 499 -23.44 6.91 22.46
C TYR A 499 -23.61 8.35 22.99
N SER A 500 -23.69 9.31 22.06
CA SER A 500 -24.28 10.64 22.29
C SER A 500 -25.05 11.00 21.02
N GLY A 501 -26.39 11.13 21.11
CA GLY A 501 -27.20 11.60 19.99
C GLY A 501 -28.64 11.09 19.93
N LYS A 502 -29.52 11.78 20.68
CA LYS A 502 -30.96 12.04 20.47
C LYS A 502 -31.75 11.14 19.49
N ARG A 503 -32.72 10.39 20.04
CA ARG A 503 -33.83 9.73 19.32
C ARG A 503 -34.79 10.78 18.72
N SER A 504 -35.10 10.65 17.43
CA SER A 504 -36.28 11.21 16.77
C SER A 504 -37.11 10.06 16.23
N THR A 505 -38.35 9.94 16.67
CA THR A 505 -39.31 8.92 16.24
C THR A 505 -40.17 9.45 15.10
N THR A 506 -40.07 8.87 13.91
CA THR A 506 -41.07 9.03 12.84
C THR A 506 -41.75 7.69 12.58
N THR A 507 -43.06 7.64 12.83
CA THR A 507 -43.94 6.52 12.53
C THR A 507 -44.37 6.58 11.07
N VAL A 508 -44.10 5.52 10.30
CA VAL A 508 -44.68 5.31 8.96
C VAL A 508 -45.78 4.25 9.08
N LYS A 509 -47.02 4.64 8.76
CA LYS A 509 -48.16 3.72 8.60
C LYS A 509 -48.09 3.09 7.21
N VAL A 510 -48.11 1.76 7.14
CA VAL A 510 -48.40 1.02 5.89
C VAL A 510 -49.71 0.28 6.06
N THR A 511 -50.70 0.63 5.24
CA THR A 511 -51.99 -0.03 5.10
C THR A 511 -51.85 -1.30 4.25
N ALA A 512 -52.34 -2.42 4.77
CA ALA A 512 -52.41 -3.70 4.08
C ALA A 512 -53.59 -3.75 3.10
N THR A 513 -53.38 -4.35 1.93
CA THR A 513 -54.44 -4.94 1.11
C THR A 513 -54.00 -6.33 0.65
N ALA A 514 -54.72 -7.34 1.14
CA ALA A 514 -54.58 -8.73 0.74
C ALA A 514 -55.13 -8.94 -0.68
N ARG A 515 -54.44 -9.74 -1.49
CA ARG A 515 -55.03 -10.42 -2.66
C ARG A 515 -54.59 -11.87 -2.66
N SER A 516 -55.60 -12.73 -2.70
CA SER A 516 -55.59 -14.18 -2.78
C SER A 516 -54.96 -14.67 -4.09
N LEU A 517 -54.17 -15.74 -3.99
CA LEU A 517 -53.68 -16.54 -5.11
C LEU A 517 -54.78 -17.52 -5.54
N ASP A 518 -55.32 -17.33 -6.74
CA ASP A 518 -56.08 -18.36 -7.45
C ASP A 518 -55.10 -19.20 -8.27
N LEU A 519 -55.14 -20.51 -8.01
CA LEU A 519 -54.54 -21.58 -8.80
C LEU A 519 -55.57 -22.02 -9.84
N ASP A 520 -55.32 -21.78 -11.13
CA ASP A 520 -55.52 -22.75 -12.22
C ASP A 520 -55.34 -22.10 -13.60
N GLU A 521 -54.96 -22.96 -14.57
CA GLU A 521 -54.97 -22.81 -16.04
C GLU A 521 -53.66 -22.51 -16.82
N PRO A 522 -53.53 -23.07 -18.06
CA PRO A 522 -52.52 -24.09 -18.37
C PRO A 522 -51.38 -23.65 -19.31
N MET A 523 -50.42 -24.58 -19.48
CA MET A 523 -49.21 -24.49 -20.31
C MET A 523 -49.41 -24.00 -21.75
N THR A 524 -48.53 -23.09 -22.18
CA THR A 524 -48.16 -22.87 -23.59
C THR A 524 -46.65 -23.13 -23.76
N PRO A 525 -46.20 -23.82 -24.83
CA PRO A 525 -44.80 -24.19 -25.00
C PRO A 525 -43.96 -23.00 -25.54
N PRO A 526 -42.64 -22.97 -25.28
CA PRO A 526 -41.76 -21.92 -25.76
C PRO A 526 -41.44 -22.09 -27.26
N PRO A 527 -41.15 -20.99 -28.00
CA PRO A 527 -40.78 -21.06 -29.39
C PRO A 527 -39.34 -21.55 -29.58
N VAL A 528 -39.17 -22.37 -30.61
CA VAL A 528 -37.91 -22.89 -31.14
C VAL A 528 -37.02 -21.74 -31.62
N VAL A 529 -35.80 -21.63 -31.07
CA VAL A 529 -34.74 -20.76 -31.63
C VAL A 529 -33.84 -21.60 -32.53
N SER A 530 -33.82 -21.24 -33.81
CA SER A 530 -33.03 -21.89 -34.86
C SER A 530 -31.54 -21.63 -34.73
N THR A 531 -30.75 -22.65 -35.00
CA THR A 531 -29.29 -22.64 -35.09
C THR A 531 -28.75 -22.13 -36.43
N GLY A 532 -27.76 -21.23 -36.37
CA GLY A 532 -26.64 -21.10 -37.35
C GLY A 532 -26.52 -19.74 -38.08
N PRO A 533 -25.34 -19.37 -38.66
CA PRO A 533 -24.07 -20.08 -38.73
C PRO A 533 -22.80 -19.30 -38.27
N LYS A 534 -21.68 -20.05 -38.15
CA LYS A 534 -20.29 -19.61 -37.90
C LYS A 534 -19.72 -18.68 -38.98
N PRO A 535 -18.72 -17.84 -38.67
CA PRO A 535 -17.73 -17.41 -39.64
C PRO A 535 -16.40 -18.17 -39.50
N SER A 536 -15.85 -18.47 -40.67
CA SER A 536 -14.66 -19.26 -40.94
C SER A 536 -13.37 -18.44 -40.84
N LYS A 537 -12.26 -19.15 -40.60
CA LYS A 537 -10.87 -18.71 -40.79
C LYS A 537 -10.54 -18.48 -42.27
N GLU A 538 -9.84 -17.39 -42.56
CA GLU A 538 -8.82 -17.22 -43.62
C GLU A 538 -7.76 -16.29 -42.97
N LEU A 539 -6.48 -16.61 -42.76
CA LEU A 539 -5.39 -16.97 -43.68
C LEU A 539 -5.27 -16.04 -44.88
N LEU A 540 -4.58 -14.91 -44.66
CA LEU A 540 -3.50 -14.39 -45.50
C LEU A 540 -2.56 -13.53 -44.65
#